data_AF-A0A496Q1L5-F1
#
_entry.id   AF-A0A496Q1L5-F1
#
_cell.length_a   1.000
_cell.length_b   1.000
_cell.length_c   1.000
_cell.angle_alpha   90.00
_cell.angle_beta   90.00
_cell.angle_gamma   90.00
#
_symmetry.space_group_name_H-M   'P 1'
#
loop_
_entity.id
_entity.type
_entity.pdbx_description
1 polymer ?
#
loop_
_entity_poly.entity_id
_entity_poly.type
_entity_poly.pdbx_seq_one_letter_code
_entity_poly.pdbx_strand_id
1 'polypeptide(L)'
;MKKNANILYLHHSTGNCLWNGGIPDWVADYNRTQGTAYGIAEQVFPKNEPYGWRNYPFDYWNIWVNNAGDSAYLEEPTLEMLTQDYDLVVFKHCFPVSSIQRDRDSSNPASDEKTLGNYKLQYAALKEKMRSFPETQFLVWTNAALLSTNCTVEEATRSREFVDWVTGEWDETGDNIFVWDFFSLETDGKIFLNPSYANGEKDPHPNQDFAARTAPLFCRRLVSVIEGTGDQTSLTGE
;
A
#
# COMPACT_ATOMS: atom_id res chain seq x y z
N MET A 1 8.96 -7.73 22.62
CA MET A 1 7.79 -7.69 21.72
C MET A 1 6.84 -6.62 22.22
N LYS A 2 6.45 -5.70 21.33
CA LYS A 2 5.44 -4.68 21.59
C LYS A 2 4.13 -5.39 21.92
N LYS A 3 3.43 -4.98 22.99
CA LYS A 3 2.19 -5.65 23.43
C LYS A 3 0.93 -4.91 23.02
N ASN A 4 1.05 -3.62 22.72
CA ASN A 4 -0.04 -2.75 22.30
C ASN A 4 0.45 -1.93 21.10
N ALA A 5 -0.40 -1.77 20.09
CA ALA A 5 -0.12 -0.94 18.93
C ALA A 5 -1.42 -0.45 18.30
N ASN A 6 -1.44 0.81 17.87
CA ASN A 6 -2.51 1.39 17.06
C ASN A 6 -2.12 1.38 15.59
N ILE A 7 -2.96 0.80 14.76
CA ILE A 7 -2.72 0.62 13.33
C ILE A 7 -3.80 1.36 12.55
N LEU A 8 -3.37 2.16 11.58
CA LEU A 8 -4.25 2.74 10.58
C LEU A 8 -4.05 2.03 9.24
N TYR A 9 -5.13 1.47 8.71
CA TYR A 9 -5.17 0.87 7.39
C TYR A 9 -5.85 1.82 6.40
N LEU A 10 -5.04 2.57 5.65
CA LEU A 10 -5.49 3.51 4.63
C LEU A 10 -5.74 2.78 3.31
N HIS A 11 -7.00 2.72 2.89
CA HIS A 11 -7.35 1.97 1.69
C HIS A 11 -8.63 2.45 1.02
N HIS A 12 -9.03 1.73 -0.02
CA HIS A 12 -10.39 1.62 -0.55
C HIS A 12 -10.38 0.48 -1.58
N SER A 13 -11.53 0.16 -2.20
CA SER A 13 -11.61 -0.76 -3.35
C SER A 13 -10.91 -2.11 -3.05
N THR A 14 -9.75 -2.40 -3.64
CA THR A 14 -8.94 -3.61 -3.38
C THR A 14 -8.68 -3.87 -1.90
N GLY A 15 -8.40 -2.82 -1.11
CA GLY A 15 -8.18 -2.98 0.33
C GLY A 15 -9.44 -3.34 1.10
N ASN A 16 -10.61 -2.88 0.62
CA ASN A 16 -11.88 -3.24 1.23
C ASN A 16 -12.20 -4.72 1.01
N CYS A 17 -11.80 -5.29 -0.14
CA CYS A 17 -11.91 -6.72 -0.36
C CYS A 17 -11.11 -7.50 0.69
N LEU A 18 -9.85 -7.11 0.97
CA LEU A 18 -9.01 -7.79 1.95
C LEU A 18 -9.47 -7.55 3.39
N TRP A 19 -9.94 -6.35 3.72
CA TRP A 19 -10.55 -6.06 5.01
C TRP A 19 -11.69 -7.03 5.30
N ASN A 20 -12.64 -7.14 4.35
CA ASN A 20 -13.75 -8.09 4.42
C ASN A 20 -13.32 -9.55 4.21
N GLY A 21 -12.09 -9.79 3.77
CA GLY A 21 -11.46 -11.10 3.69
C GLY A 21 -11.03 -11.66 5.05
N GLY A 22 -11.15 -10.90 6.14
CA GLY A 22 -10.94 -11.38 7.50
C GLY A 22 -9.79 -10.73 8.26
N ILE A 23 -9.30 -9.55 7.83
CA ILE A 23 -8.27 -8.80 8.58
C ILE A 23 -8.71 -8.55 10.03
N PRO A 24 -9.93 -8.01 10.32
CA PRO A 24 -10.34 -7.73 11.70
C PRO A 24 -10.40 -8.98 12.57
N ASP A 25 -10.98 -10.07 12.04
CA ASP A 25 -11.13 -11.33 12.75
C ASP A 25 -9.78 -11.98 13.04
N TRP A 26 -8.85 -11.93 12.08
CA TRP A 26 -7.49 -12.44 12.26
C TRP A 26 -6.75 -11.66 13.37
N VAL A 27 -6.81 -10.33 13.35
CA VAL A 27 -6.15 -9.49 14.38
C VAL A 27 -6.76 -9.75 15.76
N ALA A 28 -8.09 -9.91 15.83
CA ALA A 28 -8.77 -10.25 17.07
C ALA A 28 -8.37 -11.63 17.62
N ASP A 29 -8.21 -12.64 16.76
CA ASP A 29 -7.71 -13.96 17.15
C ASP A 29 -6.25 -13.91 17.60
N TYR A 30 -5.39 -13.19 16.87
CA TYR A 30 -3.99 -13.00 17.25
C TYR A 30 -3.88 -12.35 18.63
N ASN A 31 -4.64 -11.28 18.89
CA ASN A 31 -4.70 -10.62 20.20
C ASN A 31 -5.10 -11.57 21.32
N ARG A 32 -6.15 -12.37 21.10
CA ARG A 32 -6.62 -13.36 22.08
C ARG A 32 -5.59 -14.45 22.35
N THR A 33 -4.93 -14.95 21.31
CA THR A 33 -3.99 -16.09 21.42
C THR A 33 -2.62 -15.68 21.96
N GLN A 34 -2.12 -14.50 21.61
CA GLN A 34 -0.78 -14.01 21.98
C GLN A 34 -0.79 -13.05 23.18
N GLY A 35 -1.98 -12.70 23.69
CA GLY A 35 -2.14 -11.73 24.77
C GLY A 35 -1.58 -10.36 24.37
N THR A 36 -1.94 -9.90 23.16
CA THR A 36 -1.62 -8.57 22.63
C THR A 36 -2.90 -7.73 22.53
N ALA A 37 -2.75 -6.41 22.38
CA ALA A 37 -3.84 -5.48 22.16
C ALA A 37 -3.50 -4.58 20.97
N TYR A 38 -3.41 -5.18 19.79
CA TYR A 38 -3.27 -4.46 18.53
C TYR A 38 -4.64 -3.94 18.08
N GLY A 39 -4.83 -2.63 18.09
CA GLY A 39 -6.02 -1.96 17.57
C GLY A 39 -5.81 -1.63 16.11
N ILE A 40 -6.69 -2.12 15.22
CA ILE A 40 -6.66 -1.79 13.80
C ILE A 40 -7.94 -1.06 13.40
N ALA A 41 -7.76 0.11 12.78
CA ALA A 41 -8.83 0.90 12.21
C ALA A 41 -8.61 1.03 10.70
N GLU A 42 -9.68 0.96 9.92
CA GLU A 42 -9.65 1.30 8.50
C GLU A 42 -10.07 2.74 8.26
N GLN A 43 -9.49 3.36 7.24
CA GLN A 43 -9.96 4.64 6.73
C GLN A 43 -9.87 4.65 5.20
N VAL A 44 -10.95 5.14 4.60
CA VAL A 44 -10.99 5.42 3.16
C VAL A 44 -10.01 6.55 2.82
N PHE A 45 -9.04 6.31 1.93
CA PHE A 45 -8.02 7.30 1.59
C PHE A 45 -7.42 7.14 0.18
N PRO A 46 -7.29 8.22 -0.61
CA PRO A 46 -7.99 9.50 -0.43
C PRO A 46 -9.50 9.32 -0.60
N LYS A 47 -10.28 10.20 0.03
CA LYS A 47 -11.74 10.29 -0.08
C LYS A 47 -12.15 10.64 -1.51
N ASN A 48 -13.43 10.37 -1.80
CA ASN A 48 -14.00 10.67 -3.11
C ASN A 48 -14.22 12.17 -3.25
N GLU A 49 -14.80 12.78 -2.22
CA GLU A 49 -14.99 14.22 -2.12
C GLU A 49 -14.36 14.70 -0.79
N PRO A 50 -13.68 15.86 -0.78
CA PRO A 50 -13.43 16.75 -1.91
C PRO A 50 -12.19 16.41 -2.76
N TYR A 51 -11.53 15.24 -2.55
CA TYR A 51 -10.23 14.95 -3.16
C TYR A 51 -10.28 14.36 -4.59
N GLY A 52 -11.06 13.29 -4.81
CA GLY A 52 -11.30 12.72 -6.14
C GLY A 52 -10.99 11.23 -6.36
N TRP A 53 -10.80 10.41 -5.30
CA TRP A 53 -10.74 8.93 -5.38
C TRP A 53 -9.65 8.29 -6.27
N ARG A 54 -8.58 9.01 -6.64
CA ARG A 54 -7.63 8.51 -7.66
C ARG A 54 -6.64 7.45 -7.12
N ASN A 55 -6.11 7.63 -5.92
CA ASN A 55 -5.26 6.71 -5.16
C ASN A 55 -4.08 6.07 -5.94
N TYR A 56 -3.11 6.91 -6.32
CA TYR A 56 -1.83 6.51 -6.91
C TYR A 56 -0.70 7.40 -6.33
N PRO A 57 0.59 7.14 -6.63
CA PRO A 57 1.72 7.78 -5.93
C PRO A 57 1.67 9.30 -5.83
N PHE A 58 1.23 10.00 -6.89
CA PHE A 58 1.08 11.46 -6.88
C PHE A 58 0.14 11.94 -5.78
N ASP A 59 -0.96 11.23 -5.50
CA ASP A 59 -1.95 11.71 -4.55
C ASP A 59 -1.38 11.75 -3.13
N TYR A 60 -0.64 10.70 -2.76
CA TYR A 60 0.06 10.59 -1.50
C TYR A 60 1.18 11.62 -1.40
N TRP A 61 1.99 11.78 -2.45
CA TRP A 61 2.99 12.84 -2.51
C TRP A 61 2.36 14.23 -2.33
N ASN A 62 1.22 14.47 -2.99
CA ASN A 62 0.56 15.77 -2.94
C ASN A 62 -0.01 16.07 -1.55
N ILE A 63 -0.58 15.08 -0.86
CA ILE A 63 -1.11 15.27 0.51
C ILE A 63 0.04 15.36 1.52
N TRP A 64 1.01 14.44 1.48
CA TRP A 64 1.98 14.26 2.56
C TRP A 64 3.30 15.02 2.38
N VAL A 65 3.63 15.42 1.16
CA VAL A 65 4.86 16.16 0.85
C VAL A 65 4.53 17.59 0.44
N ASN A 66 3.74 17.77 -0.62
CA ASN A 66 3.44 19.10 -1.15
C ASN A 66 2.57 19.95 -0.21
N ASN A 67 1.64 19.32 0.50
CA ASN A 67 0.75 19.96 1.47
C ASN A 67 0.97 19.44 2.90
N ALA A 68 2.23 19.10 3.22
CA ALA A 68 2.64 18.72 4.58
C ALA A 68 2.31 19.81 5.61
N GLY A 69 2.17 19.40 6.88
CA GLY A 69 1.96 20.29 8.02
C GLY A 69 0.78 19.85 8.89
N ASP A 70 0.44 20.65 9.89
CA ASP A 70 -0.53 20.26 10.94
C ASP A 70 -2.00 20.48 10.54
N SER A 71 -2.28 20.61 9.23
CA SER A 71 -3.63 20.88 8.72
C SER A 71 -3.97 19.93 7.58
N ALA A 72 -5.19 19.39 7.63
CA ALA A 72 -5.67 18.49 6.59
C ALA A 72 -5.72 19.20 5.22
N TYR A 73 -5.29 18.50 4.17
CA TYR A 73 -5.40 18.97 2.80
C TYR A 73 -6.64 18.36 2.15
N LEU A 74 -7.63 19.19 1.79
CA LEU A 74 -8.90 18.70 1.23
C LEU A 74 -9.55 17.61 2.11
N GLU A 75 -9.54 17.82 3.43
CA GLU A 75 -9.98 16.87 4.46
C GLU A 75 -9.19 15.55 4.58
N GLU A 76 -8.09 15.40 3.85
CA GLU A 76 -7.16 14.29 4.01
C GLU A 76 -6.14 14.60 5.11
N PRO A 77 -5.91 13.67 6.05
CA PRO A 77 -4.90 13.87 7.07
C PRO A 77 -3.48 13.82 6.48
N THR A 78 -2.62 14.69 7.00
CA THR A 78 -1.18 14.67 6.73
C THR A 78 -0.47 13.65 7.60
N LEU A 79 0.80 13.35 7.30
CA LEU A 79 1.59 12.45 8.16
C LEU A 79 1.82 13.05 9.55
N GLU A 80 1.92 14.38 9.70
CA GLU A 80 2.01 15.05 10.99
C GLU A 80 0.81 14.75 11.89
N MET A 81 -0.39 14.63 11.31
CA MET A 81 -1.59 14.28 12.06
C MET A 81 -1.61 12.78 12.39
N LEU A 82 -1.37 11.92 11.39
CA LEU A 82 -1.48 10.47 11.56
C LEU A 82 -0.45 9.90 12.53
N THR A 83 0.77 10.41 12.51
CA THR A 83 1.89 9.88 13.32
C THR A 83 1.76 10.21 14.81
N GLN A 84 0.82 11.07 15.20
CA GLN A 84 0.51 11.35 16.61
C GLN A 84 -0.33 10.25 17.26
N ASP A 85 -1.16 9.57 16.48
CA ASP A 85 -2.18 8.64 16.98
C ASP A 85 -1.85 7.16 16.69
N TYR A 86 -1.02 6.91 15.68
CA TYR A 86 -0.76 5.57 15.15
C TYR A 86 0.70 5.17 15.23
N ASP A 87 0.91 3.92 15.68
CA ASP A 87 2.22 3.27 15.71
C ASP A 87 2.61 2.71 14.34
N LEU A 88 1.61 2.29 13.55
CA LEU A 88 1.77 1.78 12.19
C LEU A 88 0.74 2.40 11.25
N VAL A 89 1.21 3.02 10.17
CA VAL A 89 0.36 3.49 9.08
C VAL A 89 0.59 2.59 7.86
N VAL A 90 -0.46 1.90 7.43
CA VAL A 90 -0.46 1.09 6.21
C VAL A 90 -1.12 1.89 5.10
N PHE A 91 -0.52 1.93 3.92
CA PHE A 91 -1.16 2.53 2.75
C PHE A 91 -0.83 1.77 1.46
N LYS A 92 -1.67 2.02 0.44
CA LYS A 92 -1.66 1.29 -0.82
C LYS A 92 -2.08 2.18 -1.98
N HIS A 93 -1.86 1.71 -3.20
CA HIS A 93 -2.41 2.33 -4.40
C HIS A 93 -3.42 1.39 -5.09
N CYS A 94 -4.36 1.96 -5.85
CA CYS A 94 -5.45 1.20 -6.46
C CYS A 94 -5.10 0.82 -7.90
N PHE A 95 -6.08 0.84 -8.81
CA PHE A 95 -5.83 0.48 -10.21
C PHE A 95 -5.09 1.55 -11.02
N PRO A 96 -5.27 2.88 -10.80
CA PRO A 96 -4.62 3.88 -11.64
C PRO A 96 -3.09 3.83 -11.61
N VAL A 97 -2.47 3.33 -10.54
CA VAL A 97 -1.01 3.14 -10.47
C VAL A 97 -0.51 2.09 -11.48
N SER A 98 -1.32 1.11 -11.88
CA SER A 98 -0.90 0.05 -12.82
C SER A 98 -0.98 0.44 -14.28
N SER A 99 -1.61 1.58 -14.63
CA SER A 99 -1.64 2.12 -15.99
C SER A 99 -0.43 3.03 -16.26
N ILE A 100 0.78 2.49 -16.10
CA ILE A 100 2.04 3.25 -16.24
C ILE A 100 2.35 3.51 -17.72
N GLN A 101 2.36 4.79 -18.06
CA GLN A 101 2.66 5.34 -19.37
C GLN A 101 4.16 5.41 -19.62
N ARG A 102 4.53 5.63 -20.88
CA ARG A 102 5.92 5.87 -21.27
C ARG A 102 6.42 7.17 -20.65
N ASP A 103 7.67 7.16 -20.17
CA ASP A 103 8.33 8.38 -19.71
C ASP A 103 8.39 9.46 -20.79
N ARG A 104 8.40 10.71 -20.31
CA ARG A 104 8.70 11.91 -21.10
C ARG A 104 10.20 12.21 -21.08
N ASP A 105 10.60 13.27 -21.77
CA ASP A 105 12.00 13.74 -21.78
C ASP A 105 12.52 14.12 -20.39
N SER A 106 11.62 14.45 -19.45
CA SER A 106 11.95 14.77 -18.06
C SER A 106 10.85 14.30 -17.10
N SER A 107 11.25 13.81 -15.92
CA SER A 107 10.34 13.47 -14.83
C SER A 107 10.15 14.65 -13.87
N ASN A 108 8.97 14.75 -13.25
CA ASN A 108 8.60 15.79 -12.31
C ASN A 108 7.67 15.20 -11.22
N PRO A 109 8.06 15.19 -9.93
CA PRO A 109 7.21 14.63 -8.87
C PRO A 109 5.90 15.40 -8.68
N ALA A 110 5.86 16.69 -9.05
CA ALA A 110 4.66 17.52 -9.01
C ALA A 110 3.70 17.32 -10.21
N SER A 111 4.01 16.37 -11.11
CA SER A 111 3.13 16.00 -12.21
C SER A 111 2.27 14.79 -11.83
N ASP A 112 1.00 14.85 -12.19
CA ASP A 112 0.03 13.77 -12.03
C ASP A 112 0.08 12.73 -13.19
N GLU A 113 1.00 12.92 -14.13
CA GLU A 113 1.29 11.97 -15.20
C GLU A 113 1.86 10.66 -14.63
N LYS A 114 1.28 9.55 -15.07
CA LYS A 114 1.53 8.20 -14.55
C LYS A 114 2.71 7.57 -15.27
N THR A 115 3.90 8.09 -15.03
CA THR A 115 5.14 7.61 -15.65
C THR A 115 6.03 6.97 -14.59
N LEU A 116 6.90 6.06 -15.01
CA LEU A 116 7.80 5.36 -14.09
C LEU A 116 8.72 6.36 -13.39
N GLY A 117 9.27 7.33 -14.14
CA GLY A 117 10.13 8.36 -13.58
C GLY A 117 9.42 9.27 -12.58
N ASN A 118 8.17 9.67 -12.82
CA ASN A 118 7.40 10.45 -11.84
C ASN A 118 7.14 9.66 -10.57
N TYR A 119 6.75 8.39 -10.69
CA TYR A 119 6.48 7.54 -9.53
C TYR A 119 7.72 7.33 -8.67
N LYS A 120 8.89 7.06 -9.29
CA LYS A 120 10.16 6.93 -8.54
C LYS A 120 10.51 8.21 -7.78
N LEU A 121 10.33 9.38 -8.38
CA LEU A 121 10.57 10.67 -7.70
C LEU A 121 9.56 10.94 -6.57
N GLN A 122 8.29 10.58 -6.76
CA GLN A 122 7.26 10.70 -5.73
C GLN A 122 7.54 9.76 -4.56
N TYR A 123 7.93 8.51 -4.83
CA TYR A 123 8.33 7.53 -3.82
C TYR A 123 9.59 7.94 -3.07
N ALA A 124 10.58 8.54 -3.73
CA ALA A 124 11.76 9.07 -3.06
C ALA A 124 11.39 10.17 -2.05
N ALA A 125 10.57 11.13 -2.45
CA ALA A 125 10.12 12.21 -1.56
C ALA A 125 9.21 11.69 -0.42
N LEU A 126 8.35 10.71 -0.70
CA LEU A 126 7.55 10.04 0.33
C LEU A 126 8.43 9.30 1.34
N LYS A 127 9.49 8.64 0.88
CA LYS A 127 10.47 7.95 1.74
C LYS A 127 11.15 8.93 2.69
N GLU A 128 11.66 10.04 2.16
CA GLU A 128 12.26 11.11 2.98
C GLU A 128 11.26 11.63 4.03
N LYS A 129 10.00 11.85 3.62
CA LYS A 129 8.97 12.32 4.53
C LYS A 129 8.64 11.31 5.63
N MET A 130 8.44 10.04 5.30
CA MET A 130 8.14 8.99 6.28
C MET A 130 9.29 8.79 7.27
N ARG A 131 10.55 8.88 6.81
CA ARG A 131 11.74 8.85 7.68
C ARG A 131 11.85 10.02 8.65
N SER A 132 11.14 11.13 8.41
CA SER A 132 11.06 12.23 9.37
C SER A 132 10.20 11.93 10.61
N PHE A 133 9.51 10.78 10.63
CA PHE A 133 8.69 10.29 11.75
C PHE A 133 9.21 8.93 12.27
N PRO A 134 10.40 8.88 12.88
CA PRO A 134 11.08 7.61 13.19
C PRO A 134 10.35 6.72 14.22
N GLU A 135 9.45 7.28 15.01
CA GLU A 135 8.67 6.53 16.01
C GLU A 135 7.43 5.84 15.42
N THR A 136 7.03 6.20 14.19
CA THR A 136 5.94 5.57 13.46
C THR A 136 6.49 4.67 12.37
N GLN A 137 6.00 3.44 12.32
CA GLN A 137 6.28 2.51 11.24
C GLN A 137 5.32 2.73 10.07
N PHE A 138 5.79 2.45 8.86
CA PHE A 138 4.99 2.50 7.64
C PHE A 138 5.03 1.16 6.94
N LEU A 139 3.86 0.65 6.51
CA LEU A 139 3.79 -0.54 5.67
C LEU A 139 3.17 -0.16 4.32
N VAL A 140 4.00 -0.15 3.29
CA VAL A 140 3.62 0.18 1.92
C VAL A 140 3.23 -1.10 1.19
N TRP A 141 2.02 -1.10 0.68
CA TRP A 141 1.48 -2.19 -0.09
C TRP A 141 1.76 -1.93 -1.58
N THR A 142 2.41 -2.88 -2.27
CA THR A 142 2.65 -2.78 -3.73
C THR A 142 1.33 -2.61 -4.50
N ASN A 143 1.38 -2.00 -5.68
CA ASN A 143 0.18 -1.68 -6.46
C ASN A 143 -0.67 -2.90 -6.82
N ALA A 144 -1.98 -2.67 -7.00
CA ALA A 144 -2.91 -3.70 -7.49
C ALA A 144 -2.77 -3.87 -9.01
N ALA A 145 -2.50 -5.10 -9.46
CA ALA A 145 -2.38 -5.49 -10.85
C ALA A 145 -3.72 -5.39 -11.59
N LEU A 146 -3.64 -5.26 -12.91
CA LEU A 146 -4.78 -5.23 -13.81
C LEU A 146 -4.91 -6.55 -14.57
N LEU A 147 -6.14 -6.89 -14.97
CA LEU A 147 -6.36 -7.95 -15.95
C LEU A 147 -5.80 -7.52 -17.31
N SER A 148 -5.43 -8.49 -18.15
CA SER A 148 -5.02 -8.25 -19.53
C SER A 148 -6.11 -7.61 -20.41
N THR A 149 -7.37 -7.65 -19.96
CA THR A 149 -8.51 -6.98 -20.60
C THR A 149 -8.62 -5.50 -20.21
N ASN A 150 -7.89 -5.04 -19.18
CA ASN A 150 -7.97 -3.68 -18.64
C ASN A 150 -6.73 -2.81 -18.95
N CYS A 151 -5.63 -3.39 -19.42
CA CYS A 151 -4.41 -2.66 -19.74
C CYS A 151 -3.62 -3.33 -20.88
N THR A 152 -2.68 -2.58 -21.44
CA THR A 152 -1.74 -3.07 -22.45
C THR A 152 -0.60 -3.88 -21.82
N VAL A 153 0.08 -4.70 -22.62
CA VAL A 153 1.28 -5.43 -22.16
C VAL A 153 2.37 -4.46 -21.74
N GLU A 154 2.50 -3.32 -22.42
CA GLU A 154 3.47 -2.29 -22.12
C GLU A 154 3.21 -1.62 -20.76
N GLU A 155 1.95 -1.31 -20.45
CA GLU A 155 1.56 -0.78 -19.12
C GLU A 155 1.81 -1.81 -18.02
N ALA A 156 1.39 -3.07 -18.23
CA ALA A 156 1.60 -4.16 -17.28
C ALA A 156 3.09 -4.44 -17.04
N THR A 157 3.92 -4.35 -18.08
CA THR A 157 5.37 -4.52 -17.97
C THR A 157 6.00 -3.40 -17.14
N ARG A 158 5.60 -2.14 -17.35
CA ARG A 158 6.08 -1.01 -16.54
C ARG A 158 5.57 -1.05 -15.10
N SER A 159 4.33 -1.51 -14.91
CA SER A 159 3.76 -1.77 -13.59
C SER A 159 4.61 -2.80 -12.83
N ARG A 160 4.99 -3.89 -13.49
CA ARG A 160 5.92 -4.87 -12.93
C ARG A 160 7.31 -4.27 -12.65
N GLU A 161 7.86 -3.49 -13.57
CA GLU A 161 9.14 -2.81 -13.38
C GLU A 161 9.12 -1.86 -12.17
N PHE A 162 7.99 -1.18 -11.95
CA PHE A 162 7.81 -0.35 -10.76
C PHE A 162 7.80 -1.18 -9.48
N VAL A 163 7.08 -2.31 -9.45
CA VAL A 163 7.06 -3.23 -8.30
C VAL A 163 8.45 -3.79 -8.01
N ASP A 164 9.16 -4.28 -9.03
CA ASP A 164 10.51 -4.83 -8.87
C ASP A 164 11.47 -3.76 -8.32
N TRP A 165 11.32 -2.51 -8.75
CA TRP A 165 12.07 -1.39 -8.17
C TRP A 165 11.65 -1.11 -6.72
N VAL A 166 10.36 -1.14 -6.40
CA VAL A 166 9.85 -0.92 -5.03
C VAL A 166 10.42 -1.98 -4.07
N THR A 167 10.35 -3.26 -4.43
CA THR A 167 10.76 -4.37 -3.57
C THR A 167 12.26 -4.64 -3.58
N GLY A 168 12.99 -4.24 -4.63
CA GLY A 168 14.41 -4.54 -4.80
C GLY A 168 15.37 -3.39 -4.56
N GLU A 169 14.95 -2.14 -4.80
CA GLU A 169 15.82 -0.96 -4.71
C GLU A 169 15.30 0.10 -3.74
N TRP A 170 13.98 0.36 -3.73
CA TRP A 170 13.39 1.38 -2.88
C TRP A 170 13.17 0.90 -1.45
N ASP A 171 12.85 -0.37 -1.22
CA ASP A 171 12.81 -0.96 0.13
C ASP A 171 14.24 -1.05 0.70
N GLU A 172 14.45 -0.59 1.94
CA GLU A 172 15.75 -0.63 2.62
C GLU A 172 15.58 -1.20 4.02
N THR A 173 16.49 -2.06 4.45
CA THR A 173 16.46 -2.59 5.82
C THR A 173 16.95 -1.56 6.83
N GLY A 174 16.46 -1.67 8.07
CA GLY A 174 16.91 -0.84 9.18
C GLY A 174 16.33 0.58 9.23
N ASP A 175 15.31 0.88 8.43
CA ASP A 175 14.50 2.09 8.59
C ASP A 175 13.09 1.78 9.15
N ASN A 176 12.20 2.78 9.15
CA ASN A 176 10.83 2.67 9.66
C ASN A 176 9.79 2.34 8.56
N ILE A 177 10.23 1.93 7.37
CA ILE A 177 9.39 1.71 6.20
C ILE A 177 9.54 0.25 5.78
N PHE A 178 8.42 -0.40 5.55
CA PHE A 178 8.38 -1.81 5.18
C PHE A 178 7.47 -1.98 3.97
N VAL A 179 7.75 -2.98 3.14
CA VAL A 179 6.89 -3.33 2.00
C VAL A 179 6.09 -4.61 2.27
N TRP A 180 4.86 -4.67 1.74
CA TRP A 180 4.10 -5.91 1.55
C TRP A 180 3.85 -6.13 0.05
N ASP A 181 4.41 -7.21 -0.51
CA ASP A 181 4.39 -7.54 -1.93
C ASP A 181 3.16 -8.38 -2.30
N PHE A 182 2.06 -7.70 -2.48
CA PHE A 182 0.80 -8.29 -2.94
C PHE A 182 0.71 -8.44 -4.45
N PHE A 183 1.45 -7.61 -5.20
CA PHE A 183 1.46 -7.72 -6.64
C PHE A 183 1.96 -9.13 -7.02
N SER A 184 2.99 -9.63 -6.35
CA SER A 184 3.44 -11.00 -6.54
C SER A 184 2.37 -12.05 -6.19
N LEU A 185 1.59 -11.82 -5.12
CA LEU A 185 0.51 -12.72 -4.70
C LEU A 185 -0.65 -12.80 -5.70
N GLU A 186 -1.03 -11.68 -6.32
CA GLU A 186 -2.18 -11.65 -7.23
C GLU A 186 -1.80 -11.98 -8.68
N THR A 187 -0.52 -11.90 -9.02
CA THR A 187 -0.02 -12.19 -10.38
C THR A 187 0.66 -13.56 -10.50
N ASP A 188 0.91 -14.25 -9.39
CA ASP A 188 1.78 -15.43 -9.32
C ASP A 188 3.16 -15.14 -9.96
N GLY A 189 3.70 -13.95 -9.68
CA GLY A 189 4.97 -13.48 -10.24
C GLY A 189 4.95 -13.16 -11.73
N LYS A 190 3.78 -12.95 -12.35
CA LYS A 190 3.63 -12.50 -13.75
C LYS A 190 3.47 -10.97 -13.81
N ILE A 191 2.88 -10.46 -14.91
CA ILE A 191 2.65 -9.02 -15.13
C ILE A 191 1.17 -8.63 -15.07
N PHE A 192 0.25 -9.59 -15.16
CA PHE A 192 -1.19 -9.38 -15.09
C PHE A 192 -1.77 -10.08 -13.87
N LEU A 193 -2.86 -9.52 -13.33
CA LEU A 193 -3.70 -10.19 -12.35
C LEU A 193 -4.13 -11.56 -12.88
N ASN A 194 -3.97 -12.60 -12.06
CA ASN A 194 -4.50 -13.92 -12.38
C ASN A 194 -6.05 -13.83 -12.41
N PRO A 195 -6.70 -14.17 -13.54
CA PRO A 195 -8.16 -14.07 -13.65
C PRO A 195 -8.93 -14.89 -12.61
N SER A 196 -8.35 -15.96 -12.08
CA SER A 196 -8.97 -16.76 -11.01
C SER A 196 -9.00 -16.06 -9.64
N TYR A 197 -8.29 -14.94 -9.50
CA TYR A 197 -8.26 -14.10 -8.29
C TYR A 197 -9.13 -12.85 -8.44
N ALA A 198 -9.61 -12.55 -9.64
CA ALA A 198 -10.47 -11.41 -9.93
C ALA A 198 -11.95 -11.70 -9.64
N ASN A 199 -12.71 -10.65 -9.35
CA ASN A 199 -14.16 -10.69 -9.10
C ASN A 199 -14.97 -10.93 -10.38
N GLY A 200 -14.41 -10.60 -11.55
CA GLY A 200 -15.00 -10.93 -12.84
C GLY A 200 -14.10 -10.60 -14.01
N GLU A 201 -14.52 -10.95 -15.24
CA GLU A 201 -13.70 -10.85 -16.46
C GLU A 201 -13.18 -9.43 -16.79
N LYS A 202 -13.83 -8.40 -16.25
CA LYS A 202 -13.47 -6.98 -16.42
C LYS A 202 -13.37 -6.24 -15.10
N ASP A 203 -13.51 -6.97 -13.99
CA ASP A 203 -13.52 -6.43 -12.65
C ASP A 203 -12.26 -6.94 -11.92
N PRO A 204 -11.17 -6.16 -11.91
CA PRO A 204 -9.89 -6.58 -11.35
C PRO A 204 -9.87 -6.55 -9.81
N HIS A 205 -10.99 -6.29 -9.13
CA HIS A 205 -11.03 -6.43 -7.67
C HIS A 205 -10.78 -7.88 -7.25
N PRO A 206 -10.10 -8.12 -6.11
CA PRO A 206 -9.99 -9.45 -5.51
C PRO A 206 -11.37 -10.08 -5.30
N ASN A 207 -11.54 -11.33 -5.75
CA ASN A 207 -12.69 -12.13 -5.34
C ASN A 207 -12.57 -12.59 -3.88
N GLN A 208 -13.69 -13.09 -3.35
CA GLN A 208 -13.81 -13.49 -1.95
C GLN A 208 -12.76 -14.57 -1.57
N ASP A 209 -12.53 -15.56 -2.43
CA ASP A 209 -11.60 -16.66 -2.13
C ASP A 209 -10.14 -16.19 -2.09
N PHE A 210 -9.74 -15.32 -3.02
CA PHE A 210 -8.41 -14.73 -2.99
C PHE A 210 -8.25 -13.80 -1.79
N ALA A 211 -9.21 -12.91 -1.53
CA ALA A 211 -9.18 -12.03 -0.37
C ALA A 211 -9.06 -12.80 0.95
N ALA A 212 -9.84 -13.87 1.14
CA ALA A 212 -9.80 -14.68 2.36
C ALA A 212 -8.49 -15.44 2.58
N ARG A 213 -7.81 -15.85 1.50
CA ARG A 213 -6.48 -16.50 1.58
C ARG A 213 -5.35 -15.49 1.79
N THR A 214 -5.52 -14.27 1.29
CA THR A 214 -4.49 -13.23 1.32
C THR A 214 -4.55 -12.36 2.57
N ALA A 215 -5.72 -12.17 3.18
CA ALA A 215 -5.85 -11.41 4.43
C ALA A 215 -4.95 -11.95 5.57
N PRO A 216 -4.84 -13.26 5.83
CA PRO A 216 -3.90 -13.79 6.82
C PRO A 216 -2.43 -13.54 6.49
N LEU A 217 -2.05 -13.51 5.21
CA LEU A 217 -0.69 -13.20 4.76
C LEU A 217 -0.32 -11.75 5.10
N PHE A 218 -1.21 -10.82 4.74
CA PHE A 218 -1.09 -9.41 5.13
C PHE A 218 -0.93 -9.25 6.65
N CYS A 219 -1.78 -9.92 7.43
CA CYS A 219 -1.75 -9.77 8.87
C CYS A 219 -0.45 -10.33 9.50
N ARG A 220 0.12 -11.40 8.95
CA ARG A 220 1.45 -11.89 9.37
C ARG A 220 2.54 -10.88 9.07
N ARG A 221 2.51 -10.23 7.90
CA ARG A 221 3.44 -9.15 7.57
C ARG A 221 3.30 -7.97 8.54
N LEU A 222 2.07 -7.52 8.77
CA LEU A 222 1.73 -6.46 9.71
C LEU A 222 2.25 -6.74 11.13
N VAL A 223 2.04 -7.95 11.65
CA VAL A 223 2.55 -8.33 12.98
C VAL A 223 4.08 -8.36 12.99
N SER A 224 4.72 -8.88 11.95
CA SER A 224 6.19 -8.90 11.87
C SER A 224 6.78 -7.49 11.97
N VAL A 225 6.14 -6.51 11.31
CA VAL A 225 6.54 -5.10 11.39
C VAL A 225 6.40 -4.58 12.83
N ILE A 226 5.22 -4.74 13.44
CA ILE A 226 4.93 -4.27 14.81
C ILE A 226 5.86 -4.89 15.86
N GLU A 227 6.22 -6.16 15.65
CA GLU A 227 7.04 -6.92 16.60
C GLU A 227 8.55 -6.77 16.38
N GLY A 228 8.96 -6.01 15.36
CA GLY A 228 10.35 -5.68 15.08
C GLY A 228 11.12 -6.76 14.32
N THR A 229 10.40 -7.64 13.61
CA THR A 229 10.98 -8.69 12.75
C THR A 229 10.72 -8.46 11.26
N GLY A 230 10.21 -7.28 10.88
CA GLY A 230 9.87 -6.92 9.49
C GLY A 230 11.02 -7.12 8.49
N ASP A 231 12.27 -6.85 8.86
CA ASP A 231 13.42 -7.05 7.96
C ASP A 231 13.83 -8.54 7.80
N GLN A 232 13.21 -9.44 8.57
CA GLN A 232 13.60 -10.85 8.68
C GLN A 232 12.53 -11.81 8.15
N THR A 233 11.36 -11.29 7.76
CA THR A 233 10.24 -12.09 7.27
C THR A 233 9.94 -11.79 5.80
N SER A 234 9.23 -12.72 5.16
CA SER A 234 8.85 -12.58 3.75
C SER A 234 8.05 -11.30 3.50
N LEU A 235 8.34 -10.63 2.39
CA LEU A 235 7.53 -9.49 1.90
C LEU A 235 6.10 -9.90 1.57
N THR A 236 5.82 -11.17 1.31
CA THR A 236 4.45 -11.68 1.08
C THR A 236 3.72 -12.02 2.37
N GLY A 237 4.43 -12.16 3.49
CA GLY A 237 3.88 -12.66 4.76
C GLY A 237 3.73 -14.19 4.82
N GLU A 238 4.30 -14.92 3.85
CA GLU A 238 4.47 -16.38 3.91
C GLU A 238 5.45 -16.84 4.99
#